data_AF-A0A224Y1N5-F1
#
_entry.id   AF-A0A224Y1N5-F1
#
_cell.length_a   1.000
_cell.length_b   1.000
_cell.length_c   1.000
_cell.angle_alpha   90.00
_cell.angle_beta   90.00
_cell.angle_gamma   90.00
#
_symmetry.space_group_name_H-M   'P 1'
#
loop_
_entity.id
_entity.type
_entity.pdbx_description
1 polymer ?
#
loop_
_entity_poly.entity_id
_entity_poly.type
_entity_poly.pdbx_seq_one_letter_code
_entity_poly.pdbx_strand_id
1 'polypeptide(L)'
;SSAALDAMVDSTSPVKSVAALVTKGAKHQNAIVRGATCRLLLRICIRLGPERTMALPKETRDSILITGAKFLTEGSLETRRYAKEMFTILSKDSRLTSLLNDIVPSNIMRSIHKVLCRITAKQQ
;
A
#
# COMPACT_ATOMS: atom_id res chain seq x y z
N SER A 1 0.34 18.38 -10.07
CA SER A 1 1.69 17.83 -10.32
C SER A 1 2.49 17.98 -9.03
N SER A 2 2.81 16.89 -8.35
CA SER A 2 3.44 16.93 -7.02
C SER A 2 4.93 16.57 -7.10
N ALA A 3 5.68 17.30 -7.91
CA ALA A 3 7.12 17.07 -8.12
C ALA A 3 7.93 17.11 -6.80
N ALA A 4 7.48 17.89 -5.81
CA ALA A 4 8.09 17.94 -4.49
C ALA A 4 7.93 16.64 -3.69
N LEU A 5 6.82 15.91 -3.84
CA LEU A 5 6.59 14.64 -3.16
C LEU A 5 7.41 13.51 -3.80
N ASP A 6 7.54 13.53 -5.13
CA ASP A 6 8.37 12.57 -5.85
C ASP A 6 9.85 12.73 -5.47
N ALA A 7 10.35 13.98 -5.39
CA ALA A 7 11.71 14.28 -4.96
C ALA A 7 12.00 13.89 -3.49
N MET A 8 11.03 14.05 -2.59
CA MET A 8 11.16 13.60 -1.20
C MET A 8 11.26 12.07 -1.10
N VAL A 9 10.45 11.34 -1.86
CA VAL A 9 10.51 9.87 -1.86
C VAL A 9 11.87 9.39 -2.35
N ASP A 10 12.50 10.09 -3.30
CA ASP A 10 13.81 9.76 -3.85
C ASP A 10 15.01 10.20 -2.98
N SER A 11 14.84 11.17 -2.07
CA SER A 11 15.93 11.70 -1.21
C SER A 11 15.84 11.35 0.28
N THR A 12 14.69 10.86 0.77
CA THR A 12 14.47 10.60 2.21
C THR A 12 14.32 9.11 2.53
N SER A 13 14.77 8.69 3.72
CA SER A 13 14.62 7.31 4.20
C SER A 13 13.16 6.82 4.02
N PRO A 14 12.93 5.64 3.40
CA PRO A 14 11.60 5.09 3.12
C PRO A 14 10.67 5.10 4.36
N VAL A 15 11.23 4.89 5.54
CA VAL A 15 10.52 4.91 6.82
C VAL A 15 9.88 6.28 7.11
N LYS A 16 10.64 7.38 6.94
CA LYS A 16 10.15 8.74 7.21
C LYS A 16 9.08 9.16 6.18
N SER A 17 9.29 8.78 4.92
CA SER A 17 8.36 9.06 3.83
C SER A 17 7.02 8.34 4.04
N VAL A 18 7.04 7.06 4.39
CA VAL A 18 5.81 6.29 4.67
C VAL A 18 5.07 6.85 5.88
N ALA A 19 5.77 7.16 6.98
CA ALA A 19 5.15 7.74 8.16
C ALA A 19 4.43 9.07 7.86
N ALA A 20 5.06 9.97 7.09
CA ALA A 20 4.46 11.24 6.70
C ALA A 20 3.24 11.05 5.78
N LEU A 21 3.35 10.15 4.79
CA LEU A 21 2.30 9.86 3.81
C LEU A 21 1.05 9.23 4.46
N VAL A 22 1.24 8.25 5.35
CA VAL A 22 0.10 7.59 5.98
C VAL A 22 -0.56 8.49 7.02
N THR A 23 0.22 9.24 7.80
CA THR A 23 -0.34 10.10 8.85
C THR A 23 -1.14 11.27 8.28
N LYS A 24 -0.67 11.89 7.18
CA LYS A 24 -1.31 13.09 6.60
C LYS A 24 -2.18 12.82 5.37
N GLY A 25 -1.82 11.83 4.55
CA GLY A 25 -2.43 11.61 3.23
C GLY A 25 -3.55 10.58 3.22
N ALA A 26 -3.40 9.46 3.93
CA ALA A 26 -4.35 8.34 3.88
C ALA A 26 -5.71 8.65 4.52
N LYS A 27 -5.76 9.58 5.47
CA LYS A 27 -6.99 10.01 6.17
C LYS A 27 -7.55 11.35 5.65
N HIS A 28 -6.96 11.93 4.60
CA HIS A 28 -7.38 13.23 4.09
C HIS A 28 -8.78 13.16 3.46
N GLN A 29 -9.62 14.17 3.65
CA GLN A 29 -10.96 14.23 3.03
C GLN A 29 -10.92 14.30 1.49
N ASN A 30 -9.80 14.71 0.91
CA ASN A 30 -9.66 14.93 -0.52
C ASN A 30 -9.22 13.63 -1.22
N ALA A 31 -10.08 13.11 -2.10
CA ALA A 31 -9.83 11.87 -2.84
C ALA A 31 -8.57 11.92 -3.72
N ILE A 32 -8.21 13.09 -4.25
CA ILE A 32 -6.99 13.28 -5.05
C ILE A 32 -5.74 13.09 -4.19
N VAL A 33 -5.76 13.60 -2.95
CA VAL A 33 -4.66 13.45 -1.99
C VAL A 33 -4.51 11.98 -1.59
N ARG A 34 -5.62 11.27 -1.37
CA ARG A 34 -5.60 9.82 -1.09
C ARG A 34 -5.06 9.02 -2.27
N GLY A 35 -5.47 9.35 -3.50
CA GLY A 35 -4.95 8.72 -4.72
C GLY A 35 -3.45 8.94 -4.92
N ALA A 36 -2.98 10.18 -4.72
CA ALA A 36 -1.55 10.49 -4.76
C ALA A 36 -0.77 9.72 -3.68
N THR A 37 -1.33 9.60 -2.47
CA THR A 37 -0.75 8.81 -1.38
C THR A 37 -0.59 7.35 -1.79
N CYS A 38 -1.64 6.75 -2.37
CA CYS A 38 -1.59 5.37 -2.85
C CYS A 38 -0.52 5.17 -3.93
N ARG A 39 -0.43 6.10 -4.90
CA ARG A 39 0.59 6.07 -5.95
C ARG A 39 2.02 6.14 -5.38
N LEU A 40 2.26 6.99 -4.38
CA LEU A 40 3.56 7.13 -3.74
C LEU A 40 3.94 5.88 -2.94
N LEU A 41 2.99 5.28 -2.22
CA LEU A 41 3.21 4.00 -1.52
C LEU A 41 3.55 2.88 -2.52
N LEU A 42 2.83 2.80 -3.64
CA LEU A 42 3.16 1.87 -4.72
C LEU A 42 4.59 2.07 -5.23
N ARG A 43 5.00 3.32 -5.49
CA ARG A 43 6.36 3.63 -5.95
C ARG A 43 7.44 3.19 -4.96
N ILE A 44 7.19 3.33 -3.65
CA ILE A 44 8.09 2.82 -2.61
C ILE A 44 8.17 1.30 -2.65
N CYS A 45 7.04 0.60 -2.75
CA CYS A 45 6.99 -0.86 -2.85
C CYS A 45 7.68 -1.40 -4.12
N ILE A 46 7.53 -0.72 -5.27
CA ILE A 46 8.23 -1.04 -6.52
C ILE A 46 9.75 -0.90 -6.30
N ARG A 47 10.19 0.22 -5.73
CA ARG A 47 11.62 0.52 -5.57
C ARG A 47 12.32 -0.38 -4.56
N LEU A 48 11.65 -0.73 -3.46
CA LEU A 48 12.20 -1.64 -2.45
C LEU A 48 12.12 -3.10 -2.90
N GLY A 49 11.07 -3.45 -3.65
CA GLY A 49 10.70 -4.83 -3.89
C GLY A 49 9.96 -5.47 -2.71
N PRO A 50 9.35 -6.65 -2.93
CA PRO A 50 8.48 -7.30 -1.97
C PRO A 50 9.20 -7.68 -0.67
N GLU A 51 10.34 -8.36 -0.77
CA GLU A 51 11.08 -8.86 0.40
C GLU A 51 11.53 -7.73 1.33
N ARG A 52 12.11 -6.66 0.77
CA ARG A 52 12.58 -5.50 1.55
C ARG A 52 11.41 -4.72 2.12
N THR A 53 10.29 -4.62 1.42
CA THR A 53 9.07 -3.99 1.94
C THR A 53 8.55 -4.76 3.16
N MET A 54 8.56 -6.09 3.11
CA MET A 54 8.16 -6.93 4.24
C MET A 54 9.18 -6.94 5.40
N ALA A 55 10.45 -6.65 5.11
CA ALA A 55 11.51 -6.49 6.10
C ALA A 55 11.56 -5.09 6.76
N LEU A 56 10.71 -4.15 6.34
CA LEU A 56 10.61 -2.84 7.00
C LEU A 56 10.21 -3.00 8.48
N PRO A 57 10.54 -2.00 9.33
CA PRO A 57 10.07 -1.96 10.71
C PRO A 57 8.57 -2.21 10.80
N LYS A 58 8.14 -3.00 11.79
CA LYS A 58 6.76 -3.49 11.95
C LYS A 58 5.73 -2.38 11.72
N GLU A 59 5.88 -1.26 12.42
CA GLU A 59 4.95 -0.12 12.29
C GLU A 59 4.85 0.41 10.86
N THR A 60 5.96 0.51 10.15
CA THR A 60 6.01 1.03 8.78
C THR A 60 5.37 0.06 7.80
N ARG A 61 5.74 -1.22 7.88
CA ARG A 61 5.17 -2.27 7.04
C ARG A 61 3.67 -2.39 7.27
N ASP A 62 3.24 -2.49 8.53
CA ASP A 62 1.84 -2.70 8.86
C ASP A 62 1.00 -1.49 8.40
N SER A 63 1.55 -0.28 8.52
CA SER A 63 0.95 0.95 8.00
C SER A 63 0.76 0.93 6.48
N ILE A 64 1.73 0.44 5.70
CA ILE A 64 1.60 0.26 4.25
C ILE A 64 0.48 -0.73 3.92
N LEU A 65 0.47 -1.89 4.59
CA LEU A 65 -0.47 -2.97 4.32
C LEU A 65 -1.91 -2.58 4.69
N ILE A 66 -2.12 -2.00 5.87
CA ILE A 66 -3.45 -1.54 6.32
C ILE A 66 -3.97 -0.42 5.41
N THR A 67 -3.11 0.53 5.05
CA THR A 67 -3.49 1.66 4.18
C THR A 67 -3.79 1.19 2.76
N GLY A 68 -2.95 0.30 2.22
CA GLY A 68 -3.18 -0.35 0.94
C GLY A 68 -4.50 -1.11 0.89
N ALA A 69 -4.79 -1.89 1.94
CA ALA A 69 -6.04 -2.63 2.06
C ALA A 69 -7.26 -1.70 2.01
N LYS A 70 -7.21 -0.55 2.70
CA LYS A 70 -8.26 0.48 2.62
C LYS A 70 -8.41 1.07 1.22
N PHE A 71 -7.30 1.29 0.52
CA PHE A 71 -7.33 1.82 -0.85
C PHE A 71 -7.91 0.84 -1.88
N LEU A 72 -7.94 -0.46 -1.61
CA LEU A 72 -8.69 -1.42 -2.46
C LEU A 72 -10.20 -1.18 -2.42
N THR A 73 -10.71 -0.52 -1.37
CA THR A 73 -12.13 -0.17 -1.21
C THR A 73 -12.45 1.29 -1.53
N GLU A 74 -11.49 2.09 -2.00
CA GLU A 74 -11.73 3.50 -2.36
C GLU A 74 -12.69 3.66 -3.55
N GLY A 75 -13.44 4.77 -3.56
CA GLY A 75 -14.36 5.09 -4.65
C GLY A 75 -13.65 5.33 -5.99
N SER A 76 -12.45 5.91 -5.96
CA SER A 76 -11.65 6.17 -7.16
C SER A 76 -11.15 4.88 -7.81
N LEU A 77 -11.46 4.69 -9.10
CA LEU A 77 -10.95 3.57 -9.90
C LEU A 77 -9.43 3.60 -10.01
N GLU A 78 -8.84 4.79 -10.13
CA GLU A 78 -7.39 4.97 -10.24
C GLU A 78 -6.70 4.57 -8.94
N THR A 79 -7.20 5.03 -7.78
CA THR A 79 -6.66 4.64 -6.47
C THR A 79 -6.73 3.13 -6.26
N ARG A 80 -7.85 2.50 -6.63
CA ARG A 80 -7.98 1.04 -6.57
C ARG A 80 -7.01 0.31 -7.50
N ARG A 81 -6.69 0.89 -8.67
CA ARG A 81 -5.69 0.33 -9.60
C ARG A 81 -4.31 0.32 -8.97
N TYR A 82 -3.87 1.44 -8.41
CA TYR A 82 -2.56 1.53 -7.72
C TYR A 82 -2.48 0.56 -6.54
N ALA A 83 -3.53 0.44 -5.74
CA ALA A 83 -3.57 -0.50 -4.63
C ALA A 83 -3.46 -1.97 -5.11
N LYS A 84 -4.15 -2.34 -6.19
CA LYS A 84 -4.05 -3.69 -6.78
C LYS A 84 -2.64 -3.99 -7.28
N GLU A 85 -2.02 -3.05 -7.97
CA GLU A 85 -0.65 -3.19 -8.46
C GLU A 85 0.34 -3.36 -7.30
N MET A 86 0.15 -2.58 -6.23
CA MET A 86 0.97 -2.68 -5.02
C MET A 86 0.87 -4.09 -4.42
N PHE A 87 -0.33 -4.63 -4.23
CA PHE A 87 -0.49 -5.99 -3.72
C PHE A 87 -0.02 -7.07 -4.67
N THR A 88 -0.03 -6.83 -5.98
CA THR A 88 0.52 -7.77 -6.98
C THR A 88 2.04 -7.88 -6.90
N ILE A 89 2.72 -6.77 -6.57
CA ILE A 89 4.16 -6.80 -6.31
C ILE A 89 4.42 -7.50 -4.99
N LEU A 90 3.68 -7.13 -3.94
CA LEU A 90 3.87 -7.68 -2.59
C LEU A 90 3.48 -9.16 -2.49
N SER A 91 2.60 -9.68 -3.34
CA SER A 91 2.18 -11.08 -3.33
C SER A 91 3.29 -12.06 -3.74
N LYS A 92 4.42 -11.56 -4.23
CA LYS A 92 5.63 -12.35 -4.46
C LYS A 92 6.30 -12.78 -3.15
N ASP A 93 5.99 -12.15 -2.03
CA ASP A 93 6.43 -12.58 -0.70
C ASP A 93 5.36 -13.42 -0.02
N SER A 94 5.71 -14.63 0.42
CA SER A 94 4.79 -15.59 1.04
C SER A 94 4.19 -15.11 2.37
N ARG A 95 4.83 -14.13 3.04
CA ARG A 95 4.35 -13.56 4.31
C ARG A 95 3.14 -12.65 4.15
N LEU A 96 2.86 -12.16 2.93
CA LEU A 96 1.80 -11.17 2.69
C LEU A 96 0.46 -11.59 3.29
N THR A 97 0.00 -12.80 2.98
CA THR A 97 -1.33 -13.28 3.38
C THR A 97 -1.44 -13.40 4.90
N SER A 98 -0.42 -13.97 5.56
CA SER A 98 -0.39 -14.09 7.02
C SER A 98 -0.42 -12.72 7.68
N LEU A 99 0.44 -11.80 7.23
CA LEU A 99 0.51 -10.45 7.79
C LEU A 99 -0.82 -9.70 7.62
N LEU A 100 -1.47 -9.81 6.46
CA LEU A 100 -2.76 -9.18 6.23
C LEU A 100 -3.84 -9.72 7.18
N ASN A 101 -3.89 -11.03 7.40
CA ASN A 101 -4.84 -11.63 8.33
C ASN A 101 -4.59 -11.15 9.77
N ASP A 102 -3.33 -10.93 10.16
CA ASP A 102 -2.97 -10.54 11.52
C ASP A 102 -3.28 -9.06 11.83
N ILE A 103 -3.11 -8.17 10.85
CA ILE A 103 -3.11 -6.72 11.10
C ILE A 103 -4.30 -5.98 10.48
N VAL A 104 -4.97 -6.54 9.48
CA VAL A 104 -6.08 -5.88 8.78
C VAL A 104 -7.39 -6.26 9.45
N PRO A 105 -8.23 -5.28 9.84
CA PRO A 105 -9.55 -5.54 10.40
C PRO A 105 -10.40 -6.49 9.54
N SER A 106 -11.11 -7.41 10.18
CA SER A 106 -11.88 -8.48 9.52
C SER A 106 -12.93 -7.97 8.53
N ASN A 107 -13.55 -6.82 8.81
CA ASN A 107 -14.49 -6.15 7.91
C ASN A 107 -13.82 -5.73 6.59
N ILE A 108 -12.63 -5.13 6.67
CA ILE A 108 -11.85 -4.73 5.49
C ILE A 108 -11.37 -5.97 4.75
N MET A 109 -10.85 -6.98 5.47
CA MET A 109 -10.42 -8.25 4.87
C MET A 109 -11.52 -8.92 4.06
N ARG A 110 -12.75 -8.96 4.58
CA ARG A 110 -13.92 -9.49 3.85
C ARG A 110 -14.20 -8.71 2.58
N SER A 111 -14.13 -7.38 2.62
CA SER A 111 -14.37 -6.52 1.45
C SER A 111 -13.32 -6.69 0.35
N ILE A 112 -12.06 -6.97 0.71
CA ILE A 112 -10.96 -7.08 -0.26
C ILE A 112 -10.64 -8.52 -0.66
N HIS A 113 -11.18 -9.52 0.04
CA HIS A 113 -10.89 -10.95 -0.15
C HIS A 113 -10.93 -11.37 -1.62
N LYS A 114 -12.01 -11.04 -2.35
CA LYS A 114 -12.16 -11.38 -3.77
C LYS A 114 -11.06 -10.78 -4.64
N VAL A 115 -10.57 -9.59 -4.30
CA VAL A 115 -9.48 -8.93 -5.02
C VAL A 115 -8.15 -9.59 -4.69
N LEU A 116 -7.89 -9.87 -3.40
CA LEU A 116 -6.68 -10.56 -2.97
C LEU A 116 -6.56 -11.95 -3.59
N CYS A 117 -7.61 -12.77 -3.58
CA CYS A 117 -7.60 -14.08 -4.23
C CYS A 117 -7.24 -13.99 -5.72
N ARG A 118 -7.74 -12.97 -6.44
CA ARG A 118 -7.41 -12.78 -7.85
C ARG A 118 -5.97 -12.36 -8.07
N ILE A 119 -5.38 -11.64 -7.13
CA ILE A 119 -3.98 -11.21 -7.18
C ILE A 119 -3.07 -12.40 -6.90
N THR A 120 -3.36 -13.17 -5.85
CA THR A 120 -2.54 -14.32 -5.45
C THR A 120 -2.71 -15.52 -6.39
N ALA A 121 -3.89 -15.73 -6.98
CA ALA A 121 -4.12 -16.80 -7.96
C ALA A 121 -3.41 -16.59 -9.29
N LYS A 122 -3.00 -15.36 -9.64
CA LYS A 122 -2.23 -15.06 -10.86
C LYS A 122 -0.74 -15.38 -10.73
N GLN A 123 -0.31 -16.00 -9.63
CA GLN A 123 1.09 -16.34 -9.35
C GLN A 123 1.32 -17.85 -9.24
N GLN A 124 0.29 -18.67 -9.49
CA GLN A 124 0.37 -20.13 -9.65
C GLN A 124 0.36 -20.51 -11.13
#